data_AF-A0AAP0QTH8-F1
#
_entry.id   AF-A0AAP0QTH8-F1
#
_cell.length_a   1.000
_cell.length_b   1.000
_cell.length_c   1.000
_cell.angle_alpha   90.00
_cell.angle_beta   90.00
_cell.angle_gamma   90.00
#
_symmetry.space_group_name_H-M   'P 1'
#
loop_
_entity.id
_entity.type
_entity.pdbx_description
1 polymer ?
#
loop_
_entity_poly.entity_id
_entity_poly.type
_entity_poly.pdbx_seq_one_letter_code
_entity_poly.pdbx_strand_id
1 'polypeptide(L)'
;MEMTGEECFNILAARSFFQEFEKNDDDDIMSCKMHDIVHDFAQFVSSKECLWLEINGTKESVINSFGGKVRPLGLKFKGGASFLMSIHGLNRLRTLLIDDESPYNSSLDSSILPELFKRLPETLCELHNLQKLDIRGCRNLRELPAGIGKIKNMRSLLNGLTCSLKYMPIGISKLTDLRTLDKFAVGGGVDGGKSSTPSRMWNRRAE
;
A
#
# COMPACT_ATOMS: atom_id res chain seq x y z
N MET A 1 -12.24 -12.67 9.33
CA MET A 1 -12.55 -11.72 8.24
C MET A 1 -11.87 -12.12 6.92
N GLU A 2 -10.89 -13.02 6.93
CA GLU A 2 -10.25 -13.57 5.71
C GLU A 2 -11.06 -14.68 5.02
N MET A 3 -11.77 -15.55 5.76
CA MET A 3 -12.55 -16.65 5.15
C MET A 3 -13.63 -16.18 4.15
N THR A 4 -14.19 -14.98 4.34
CA THR A 4 -15.19 -14.43 3.39
C THR A 4 -14.55 -13.94 2.08
N GLY A 5 -13.28 -13.51 2.12
CA GLY A 5 -12.57 -13.02 0.95
C GLY A 5 -12.15 -14.14 0.00
N GLU A 6 -11.68 -15.25 0.56
CA GLU A 6 -11.27 -16.44 -0.19
C GLU A 6 -12.45 -17.11 -0.90
N GLU A 7 -13.61 -17.25 -0.22
CA GLU A 7 -14.84 -17.75 -0.84
C GLU A 7 -15.29 -16.87 -2.02
N CYS A 8 -15.24 -15.55 -1.86
CA CYS A 8 -15.57 -14.62 -2.95
C CYS A 8 -14.60 -14.77 -4.13
N PHE A 9 -13.31 -14.91 -3.85
CA PHE A 9 -12.29 -15.14 -4.87
C PHE A 9 -12.56 -16.44 -5.64
N ASN A 10 -12.84 -17.53 -4.92
CA ASN A 10 -13.13 -18.84 -5.52
C ASN A 10 -14.39 -18.79 -6.40
N ILE A 11 -15.42 -18.05 -6.01
CA ILE A 11 -16.62 -17.85 -6.83
C ILE A 11 -16.28 -17.09 -8.12
N LEU A 12 -15.46 -16.04 -8.05
CA LEU A 12 -15.04 -15.28 -9.23
C LEU A 12 -14.17 -16.14 -10.17
N ALA A 13 -13.23 -16.90 -9.62
CA ALA A 13 -12.41 -17.85 -10.37
C ALA A 13 -13.26 -18.92 -11.06
N ALA A 14 -14.22 -19.53 -10.35
CA ALA A 14 -15.14 -20.52 -10.90
C ALA A 14 -16.05 -19.97 -12.02
N ARG A 15 -16.29 -18.65 -12.03
CA ARG A 15 -17.03 -17.94 -13.08
C ARG A 15 -16.14 -17.44 -14.22
N SER A 16 -14.86 -17.82 -14.23
CA SER A 16 -13.88 -17.43 -15.24
C SER A 16 -13.62 -15.92 -15.33
N PHE A 17 -13.92 -15.17 -14.26
CA PHE A 17 -13.55 -13.75 -14.17
C PHE A 17 -12.03 -13.59 -14.08
N PHE A 18 -11.35 -14.59 -13.51
CA PHE A 18 -9.90 -14.69 -13.43
C PHE A 18 -9.44 -15.95 -14.17
N GLN A 19 -8.32 -15.83 -14.89
CA GLN A 19 -7.68 -16.87 -15.69
C GLN A 19 -6.16 -16.78 -15.50
N GLU A 20 -5.39 -17.72 -16.04
CA GLU A 20 -3.92 -17.73 -15.96
C GLU A 20 -3.39 -17.59 -14.51
N PHE A 21 -3.75 -18.54 -13.65
CA PHE A 21 -3.29 -18.56 -12.27
C PHE A 21 -1.82 -18.99 -12.20
N GLU A 22 -0.99 -18.14 -11.59
CA GLU A 22 0.37 -18.50 -11.23
C GLU A 22 0.39 -18.89 -9.75
N LYS A 23 0.97 -20.05 -9.47
CA LYS A 23 1.07 -20.59 -8.11
C LYS A 23 2.52 -20.70 -7.67
N ASN A 24 2.75 -20.61 -6.36
CA ASN A 24 4.05 -20.90 -5.76
C ASN A 24 4.23 -22.43 -5.57
N ASP A 25 5.37 -22.83 -5.01
CA ASP A 25 5.69 -24.23 -4.71
C ASP A 25 4.76 -24.85 -3.64
N ASP A 26 4.13 -24.01 -2.83
CA ASP A 26 3.14 -24.39 -1.80
C ASP A 26 1.70 -24.49 -2.38
N ASP A 27 1.54 -24.35 -3.71
CA ASP A 27 0.27 -24.42 -4.45
C ASP A 27 -0.70 -23.25 -4.15
N ASP A 28 -0.22 -22.21 -3.48
CA ASP A 28 -0.93 -20.95 -3.23
C ASP A 28 -0.95 -20.09 -4.50
N ILE A 29 -2.11 -19.51 -4.81
CA ILE A 29 -2.28 -18.60 -5.94
C ILE A 29 -1.58 -17.26 -5.65
N MET A 30 -0.53 -16.96 -6.40
CA MET A 30 0.27 -15.75 -6.28
C MET A 30 -0.21 -14.64 -7.21
N SER A 31 -0.69 -15.00 -8.40
CA SER A 31 -1.21 -14.03 -9.37
C SER A 31 -2.29 -14.67 -10.25
N CYS A 32 -3.13 -13.83 -10.85
CA CYS A 32 -4.10 -14.23 -11.87
C CYS A 32 -4.35 -13.05 -12.82
N LYS A 33 -4.82 -13.34 -14.03
CA LYS A 33 -5.20 -12.34 -15.02
C LYS A 33 -6.70 -12.20 -15.12
N MET A 34 -7.17 -10.97 -15.17
CA MET A 34 -8.54 -10.66 -15.58
C MET A 34 -8.54 -10.46 -17.10
N HIS A 35 -9.54 -11.03 -17.79
CA HIS A 35 -9.70 -10.85 -19.23
C HIS A 35 -10.04 -9.38 -19.54
N ASP A 36 -9.55 -8.81 -20.65
CA ASP A 36 -9.74 -7.39 -21.02
C ASP A 36 -11.21 -6.93 -20.95
N ILE A 37 -12.15 -7.73 -21.47
CA ILE A 37 -13.60 -7.47 -21.36
C ILE A 37 -14.07 -7.34 -19.89
N VAL A 38 -13.60 -8.20 -19.00
CA VAL A 38 -13.96 -8.18 -17.59
C VAL A 38 -13.28 -7.01 -16.89
N HIS A 39 -12.06 -6.67 -17.29
CA HIS A 39 -11.34 -5.48 -16.84
C HIS A 39 -12.11 -4.20 -17.22
N ASP A 40 -12.52 -4.06 -18.47
CA ASP A 40 -13.29 -2.90 -18.97
C ASP A 40 -14.63 -2.78 -18.25
N PHE A 41 -15.31 -3.92 -18.03
CA PHE A 41 -16.53 -3.97 -17.25
C PHE A 41 -16.30 -3.54 -15.79
N ALA A 42 -15.24 -4.03 -15.15
CA ALA A 42 -14.89 -3.65 -13.79
C ALA A 42 -14.55 -2.16 -13.71
N GLN A 43 -13.82 -1.60 -14.67
CA GLN A 43 -13.51 -0.18 -14.74
C GLN A 43 -14.78 0.67 -14.93
N PHE A 44 -15.69 0.23 -15.81
CA PHE A 44 -16.96 0.90 -16.03
C PHE A 44 -17.80 0.96 -14.73
N VAL A 45 -17.97 -0.17 -14.06
CA VAL A 45 -18.79 -0.28 -12.84
C VAL A 45 -18.12 0.45 -11.65
N SER A 46 -16.79 0.40 -11.54
CA SER A 46 -16.03 0.98 -10.43
C SER A 46 -15.63 2.45 -10.60
N SER A 47 -15.79 3.02 -11.81
CA SER A 47 -15.39 4.39 -12.19
C SER A 47 -15.88 5.50 -11.26
N LYS A 48 -16.92 5.25 -10.47
CA LYS A 48 -17.51 6.21 -9.52
C LYS A 48 -17.11 5.98 -8.06
N GLU A 49 -16.50 4.84 -7.74
CA GLU A 49 -16.32 4.37 -6.36
C GLU A 49 -14.87 4.04 -6.00
N CYS A 50 -14.04 3.60 -6.95
CA CYS A 50 -12.64 3.21 -6.76
C CYS A 50 -11.72 3.94 -7.74
N LEU A 51 -10.56 4.41 -7.27
CA LEU A 51 -9.54 5.02 -8.13
C LEU A 51 -8.25 4.21 -8.12
N TRP A 52 -7.74 3.90 -9.30
CA TRP A 52 -6.39 3.38 -9.49
C TRP A 52 -5.60 4.34 -10.36
N LEU A 53 -4.45 4.78 -9.86
CA LEU A 53 -3.56 5.70 -10.58
C LEU A 53 -2.23 5.03 -10.81
N GLU A 54 -1.87 4.91 -12.09
CA GLU A 54 -0.52 4.52 -12.48
C GLU A 54 0.35 5.77 -12.54
N ILE A 55 1.44 5.76 -11.78
CA ILE A 55 2.37 6.89 -11.66
C ILE A 55 3.70 6.45 -12.27
N ASN A 56 3.99 7.04 -13.44
CA ASN A 56 5.14 6.76 -14.27
C ASN A 56 6.01 8.03 -14.37
N GLY A 57 7.22 8.02 -13.79
CA GLY A 57 8.18 9.14 -13.88
C GLY A 57 7.73 10.45 -13.22
N THR A 58 8.17 11.59 -13.76
CA THR A 58 7.92 12.96 -13.25
C THR A 58 6.62 13.61 -13.72
N LYS A 59 5.81 12.91 -14.52
CA LYS A 59 4.55 13.48 -14.99
C LYS A 59 3.50 13.37 -13.89
N GLU A 60 3.24 14.50 -13.25
CA GLU A 60 2.06 14.78 -12.44
C GLU A 60 0.80 14.28 -13.16
N SER A 61 0.24 13.16 -12.71
CA SER A 61 -1.15 12.85 -13.00
C SER A 61 -2.00 13.68 -12.03
N VAL A 62 -2.37 14.86 -12.51
CA VAL A 62 -3.16 15.87 -11.79
C VAL A 62 -4.47 15.28 -11.29
N ILE A 63 -4.60 15.17 -9.96
CA ILE A 63 -5.76 14.64 -9.22
C ILE A 63 -6.92 15.65 -9.14
N ASN A 64 -6.78 16.82 -9.78
CA ASN A 64 -7.65 17.98 -9.59
C ASN A 64 -9.11 17.80 -10.06
N SER A 65 -9.53 16.60 -10.49
CA SER A 65 -10.88 16.35 -11.01
C SER A 65 -11.65 15.24 -10.29
N PHE A 66 -11.26 14.82 -9.08
CA PHE A 66 -12.07 13.81 -8.37
C PHE A 66 -13.22 14.43 -7.59
N GLY A 67 -14.41 14.35 -8.16
CA GLY A 67 -15.67 14.61 -7.45
C GLY A 67 -15.73 13.79 -6.17
N GLY A 68 -16.03 14.44 -5.05
CA GLY A 68 -15.80 13.95 -3.67
C GLY A 68 -16.57 12.71 -3.21
N LYS A 69 -16.50 11.58 -3.93
CA LYS A 69 -17.15 10.30 -3.58
C LYS A 69 -16.21 9.10 -3.48
N VAL A 70 -14.94 9.20 -3.89
CA VAL A 70 -14.03 8.05 -3.93
C VAL A 70 -13.65 7.58 -2.51
N ARG A 71 -13.77 6.27 -2.25
CA ARG A 71 -13.54 5.69 -0.91
C ARG A 71 -12.22 4.90 -0.79
N PRO A 72 -11.79 4.12 -1.81
CA PRO A 72 -10.45 3.58 -1.93
C PRO A 72 -9.66 4.21 -3.09
N LEU A 73 -8.40 4.51 -2.83
CA LEU A 73 -7.42 4.98 -3.82
C LEU A 73 -6.27 3.97 -3.80
N GLY A 74 -5.96 3.39 -4.95
CA GLY A 74 -4.71 2.66 -5.14
C GLY A 74 -3.78 3.44 -6.05
N LEU A 75 -2.51 3.45 -5.66
CA LEU A 75 -1.42 4.07 -6.40
C LEU A 75 -0.47 2.96 -6.82
N LYS A 76 -0.22 2.87 -8.11
CA LYS A 76 0.70 1.92 -8.71
C LYS A 76 1.91 2.67 -9.23
N PHE A 77 3.07 2.41 -8.65
CA PHE A 77 4.29 3.12 -8.96
C PHE A 77 5.20 2.29 -9.85
N LYS A 78 5.64 2.88 -10.97
CA LYS A 78 6.63 2.29 -11.87
C LYS A 78 7.82 3.22 -12.06
N GLY A 79 9.01 2.63 -12.23
CA GLY A 79 10.18 3.32 -12.77
C GLY A 79 10.71 4.51 -11.95
N GLY A 80 10.76 4.41 -10.61
CA GLY A 80 11.39 5.44 -9.77
C GLY A 80 10.63 6.77 -9.74
N ALA A 81 9.31 6.75 -9.95
CA ALA A 81 8.50 7.96 -9.90
C ALA A 81 8.64 8.73 -8.57
N SER A 82 8.12 9.96 -8.52
CA SER A 82 8.06 10.73 -7.27
C SER A 82 6.66 10.72 -6.70
N PHE A 83 6.56 10.60 -5.37
CA PHE A 83 5.31 10.83 -4.66
C PHE A 83 5.08 12.34 -4.51
N LEU A 84 4.62 13.01 -5.57
CA LEU A 84 4.15 14.41 -5.49
C LEU A 84 2.64 14.42 -5.66
N MET A 85 1.94 14.46 -4.54
CA MET A 85 0.49 14.42 -4.48
C MET A 85 0.00 15.59 -3.64
N SER A 86 -0.71 16.53 -4.26
CA SER A 86 -1.64 17.37 -3.53
C SER A 86 -2.89 16.53 -3.26
N ILE A 87 -2.97 15.94 -2.07
CA ILE A 87 -4.16 15.17 -1.63
C ILE A 87 -5.25 16.07 -1.04
N HIS A 88 -5.10 17.39 -1.19
CA HIS A 88 -6.08 18.40 -0.85
C HIS A 88 -7.39 18.08 -1.60
N GLY A 89 -8.42 17.63 -0.87
CA GLY A 89 -9.71 17.22 -1.43
C GLY A 89 -10.07 15.74 -1.24
N LEU A 90 -9.12 14.87 -0.89
CA LEU A 90 -9.38 13.44 -0.61
C LEU A 90 -9.89 13.19 0.83
N ASN A 91 -10.68 14.12 1.37
CA ASN A 91 -11.14 14.09 2.76
C ASN A 91 -12.07 12.91 3.08
N ARG A 92 -12.64 12.24 2.08
CA ARG A 92 -13.50 11.05 2.25
C ARG A 92 -12.77 9.73 2.07
N LEU A 93 -11.48 9.77 1.75
CA LEU A 93 -10.68 8.58 1.51
C LEU A 93 -10.54 7.76 2.80
N ARG A 94 -10.88 6.47 2.73
CA ARG A 94 -10.79 5.54 3.86
C ARG A 94 -9.71 4.49 3.65
N THR A 95 -9.38 4.19 2.40
CA THR A 95 -8.37 3.19 2.07
C THR A 95 -7.38 3.77 1.06
N LEU A 96 -6.09 3.66 1.38
CA LEU A 96 -4.99 3.98 0.48
C LEU A 96 -4.15 2.71 0.30
N LEU A 97 -4.03 2.27 -0.95
CA LEU A 97 -3.19 1.14 -1.35
C LEU A 97 -2.01 1.69 -2.14
N ILE A 98 -0.80 1.26 -1.81
CA ILE A 98 0.42 1.64 -2.50
C ILE A 98 1.09 0.35 -2.95
N ASP A 99 1.16 0.20 -4.27
CA ASP A 99 1.84 -0.90 -4.93
C ASP A 99 3.08 -0.36 -5.65
N ASP A 100 4.24 -0.90 -5.28
CA ASP A 100 5.55 -0.48 -5.79
C ASP A 100 6.15 -1.64 -6.60
N GLU A 101 6.07 -1.52 -7.93
CA GLU A 101 6.67 -2.48 -8.86
C GLU A 101 8.13 -2.14 -9.19
N SER A 102 8.78 -1.25 -8.43
CA SER A 102 10.17 -0.89 -8.71
C SER A 102 11.11 -2.09 -8.52
N PRO A 103 12.02 -2.35 -9.49
CA PRO A 103 12.86 -3.53 -9.45
C PRO A 103 13.91 -3.42 -8.33
N TYR A 104 13.90 -4.43 -7.44
CA TYR A 104 15.06 -5.22 -6.98
C TYR A 104 16.36 -4.47 -6.68
N ASN A 105 17.03 -4.12 -7.77
CA ASN A 105 18.44 -3.78 -7.84
C ASN A 105 18.63 -2.92 -9.08
N SER A 106 18.89 -1.63 -8.91
CA SER A 106 19.74 -0.93 -9.87
C SER A 106 20.84 -0.23 -9.08
N SER A 107 22.05 -0.74 -9.28
CA SER A 107 23.32 -0.09 -8.94
C SER A 107 23.53 1.21 -9.74
N LEU A 108 22.47 1.93 -10.10
CA LEU A 108 22.56 3.13 -10.92
C LEU A 108 22.60 4.35 -10.02
N ASP A 109 23.85 4.76 -9.85
CA ASP A 109 24.34 6.08 -9.54
C ASP A 109 23.47 7.21 -10.14
N SER A 110 23.35 8.27 -9.34
CA SER A 110 23.00 9.65 -9.68
C SER A 110 22.18 9.94 -10.95
N SER A 111 20.87 10.15 -10.78
CA SER A 111 20.15 11.24 -11.47
C SER A 111 18.78 11.52 -10.80
N ILE A 112 18.84 12.27 -9.70
CA ILE A 112 17.82 13.22 -9.17
C ILE A 112 16.44 12.68 -8.74
N LEU A 113 15.97 11.47 -9.09
CA LEU A 113 14.58 11.05 -8.78
C LEU A 113 14.43 9.60 -8.27
N PRO A 114 14.82 9.30 -7.01
CA PRO A 114 14.12 8.23 -6.27
C PRO A 114 14.00 8.47 -4.75
N GLU A 115 14.20 9.71 -4.27
CA GLU A 115 14.18 10.00 -2.82
C GLU A 115 12.77 10.00 -2.21
N LEU A 116 11.72 10.14 -3.02
CA LEU A 116 10.33 10.31 -2.54
C LEU A 116 9.56 9.00 -2.31
N PHE A 117 9.98 7.83 -2.80
CA PHE A 117 9.44 6.54 -2.28
C PHE A 117 10.14 6.04 -1.03
N LYS A 118 11.33 6.57 -0.73
CA LYS A 118 12.00 6.26 0.54
C LYS A 118 11.23 6.85 1.72
N ARG A 119 10.42 7.89 1.49
CA ARG A 119 9.64 8.58 2.52
C ARG A 119 8.24 8.92 1.99
N LEU A 120 7.20 8.37 2.60
CA LEU A 120 5.84 8.84 2.33
C LEU A 120 5.70 10.31 2.75
N PRO A 121 4.98 11.14 1.99
CA PRO A 121 4.91 12.58 2.26
C PRO A 121 4.10 12.88 3.52
N GLU A 122 4.45 13.98 4.17
CA GLU A 122 3.75 14.44 5.37
C GLU A 122 2.31 14.88 5.08
N THR A 123 2.00 15.23 3.83
CA THR A 123 0.62 15.54 3.40
C THR A 123 -0.32 14.37 3.63
N LEU A 124 0.15 13.11 3.56
CA LEU A 124 -0.65 11.91 3.86
C LEU A 124 -1.34 11.98 5.24
N CYS A 125 -0.72 12.68 6.19
CA CYS A 125 -1.25 12.90 7.53
C CYS A 125 -2.49 13.81 7.59
N GLU A 126 -2.83 14.49 6.49
CA GLU A 126 -4.04 15.33 6.33
C GLU A 126 -5.29 14.49 5.97
N LEU A 127 -5.11 13.20 5.63
CA LEU A 127 -6.22 12.28 5.36
C LEU A 127 -6.87 11.80 6.68
N HIS A 128 -7.55 12.70 7.39
CA HIS A 128 -8.10 12.43 8.72
C HIS A 128 -9.10 11.26 8.80
N ASN A 129 -9.74 10.92 7.68
CA ASN A 129 -10.72 9.83 7.57
C ASN A 129 -10.11 8.50 7.10
N LEU A 130 -8.80 8.45 6.85
CA LEU A 130 -8.11 7.24 6.41
C LEU A 130 -8.15 6.18 7.53
N GLN A 131 -8.58 4.97 7.16
CA GLN A 131 -8.75 3.83 8.06
C GLN A 131 -7.77 2.71 7.74
N LYS A 132 -7.41 2.55 6.46
CA LYS A 132 -6.49 1.52 5.99
C LYS A 132 -5.41 2.13 5.12
N LEU A 133 -4.16 1.90 5.50
CA LEU A 133 -2.97 2.15 4.68
C LEU A 133 -2.31 0.81 4.40
N ASP A 134 -2.23 0.44 3.12
CA ASP A 134 -1.53 -0.75 2.67
C ASP A 134 -0.32 -0.33 1.85
N ILE A 135 0.87 -0.65 2.36
CA ILE A 135 2.18 -0.38 1.78
C ILE A 135 2.99 -1.68 1.73
N ARG A 136 2.31 -2.83 1.71
CA ARG A 136 2.98 -4.12 1.60
C ARG A 136 3.79 -4.18 0.31
N GLY A 137 4.99 -4.75 0.39
CA GLY A 137 5.87 -4.87 -0.78
C GLY A 137 6.59 -3.58 -1.18
N CYS A 138 6.36 -2.44 -0.53
CA CYS A 138 7.16 -1.22 -0.68
C CYS A 138 8.57 -1.40 -0.08
N ARG A 139 9.40 -2.20 -0.73
CA ARG A 139 10.70 -2.66 -0.21
C ARG A 139 11.76 -1.56 -0.14
N ASN A 140 11.63 -0.49 -0.94
CA ASN A 140 12.51 0.68 -0.91
C ASN A 140 12.09 1.76 0.11
N LEU A 141 10.91 1.63 0.73
CA LEU A 141 10.41 2.57 1.73
C LEU A 141 11.27 2.51 2.99
N ARG A 142 11.84 3.66 3.40
CA ARG A 142 12.74 3.78 4.54
C ARG A 142 12.05 4.37 5.76
N GLU A 143 11.12 5.29 5.57
CA GLU A 143 10.49 6.05 6.65
C GLU A 143 9.01 6.33 6.34
N LEU A 144 8.18 6.25 7.38
CA LEU A 144 6.78 6.70 7.38
C LEU A 144 6.72 8.18 7.80
N PRO A 145 5.64 8.91 7.47
CA PRO A 145 5.56 10.33 7.81
C PRO A 145 5.46 10.50 9.33
N ALA A 146 6.13 11.52 9.86
CA ALA A 146 6.26 11.71 11.31
C ALA A 146 4.90 11.98 11.96
N GLY A 147 4.02 12.68 11.25
CA GLY A 147 2.68 13.00 11.68
C GLY A 147 1.63 11.91 11.46
N ILE A 148 2.00 10.66 11.16
CA ILE A 148 1.03 9.57 10.96
C ILE A 148 0.04 9.46 12.13
N GLY A 149 0.48 9.81 13.34
CA GLY A 149 -0.35 9.87 14.55
C GLY A 149 -1.51 10.88 14.51
N LYS A 150 -1.59 11.76 13.50
CA LYS A 150 -2.73 12.64 13.25
C LYS A 150 -3.94 11.88 12.68
N ILE A 151 -3.72 10.71 12.09
CA ILE A 151 -4.76 9.89 11.44
C ILE A 151 -5.44 8.99 12.48
N LYS A 152 -6.22 9.59 13.38
CA LYS A 152 -6.80 8.89 14.54
C LYS A 152 -7.75 7.74 14.18
N ASN A 153 -8.38 7.81 13.00
CA ASN A 153 -9.31 6.79 12.52
C ASN A 153 -8.62 5.57 11.90
N MET A 154 -7.28 5.52 11.89
CA MET A 154 -6.52 4.42 11.30
C MET A 154 -6.72 3.11 12.08
N ARG A 155 -7.21 2.09 11.39
CA ARG A 155 -7.47 0.74 11.91
C ARG A 155 -6.47 -0.30 11.39
N SER A 156 -5.90 -0.07 10.22
CA SER A 156 -5.03 -1.05 9.56
C SER A 156 -3.85 -0.35 8.90
N LEU A 157 -2.63 -0.74 9.30
CA LEU A 157 -1.37 -0.37 8.65
C LEU A 157 -0.68 -1.64 8.20
N LEU A 158 -0.82 -2.00 6.93
CA LEU A 158 -0.21 -3.21 6.38
C LEU A 158 1.14 -2.83 5.76
N ASN A 159 2.23 -3.21 6.42
CA ASN A 159 3.60 -2.89 6.01
C ASN A 159 4.49 -4.12 5.92
N GLY A 160 3.89 -5.30 5.73
CA GLY A 160 4.62 -6.52 5.42
C GLY A 160 5.55 -6.34 4.22
N LEU A 161 6.67 -7.07 4.22
CA LEU A 161 7.66 -7.04 3.13
C LEU A 161 8.28 -5.66 2.85
N THR A 162 8.19 -4.69 3.78
CA THR A 162 8.92 -3.40 3.70
C THR A 162 10.34 -3.55 4.24
N CYS A 163 11.24 -4.13 3.45
CA CYS A 163 12.57 -4.53 3.92
C CYS A 163 13.45 -3.35 4.38
N SER A 164 13.36 -2.19 3.72
CA SER A 164 14.19 -1.01 4.04
C SER A 164 13.64 -0.11 5.15
N LEU A 165 12.45 -0.41 5.69
CA LEU A 165 11.80 0.43 6.69
C LEU A 165 12.60 0.40 8.01
N LYS A 166 13.16 1.55 8.40
CA LYS A 166 14.14 1.63 9.49
C LYS A 166 13.51 1.65 10.87
N TYR A 167 12.46 2.46 11.04
CA TYR A 167 11.83 2.67 12.33
C TYR A 167 10.36 3.04 12.16
N MET A 168 9.56 2.76 13.19
CA MET A 168 8.20 3.29 13.29
C MET A 168 8.25 4.75 13.78
N PRO A 169 7.42 5.64 13.21
CA PRO A 169 7.36 7.04 13.64
C PRO A 169 6.78 7.12 15.06
N ILE A 170 7.26 8.06 15.88
CA ILE A 170 6.84 8.23 17.28
C ILE A 170 5.31 8.38 17.40
N GLY A 171 4.68 9.00 16.40
CA GLY A 171 3.24 9.17 16.31
C GLY A 171 2.44 7.87 16.23
N ILE A 172 3.05 6.71 15.96
CA ILE A 172 2.36 5.42 15.87
C ILE A 172 1.63 5.06 17.17
N SER A 173 2.19 5.47 18.31
CA SER A 173 1.59 5.28 19.65
C SER A 173 0.24 5.99 19.83
N LYS A 174 -0.04 7.02 19.02
CA LYS A 174 -1.27 7.82 19.06
C LYS A 174 -2.43 7.17 18.28
N LEU A 175 -2.17 6.11 17.52
CA LEU A 175 -3.19 5.38 16.76
C LEU A 175 -3.90 4.37 17.67
N THR A 176 -4.80 4.86 18.50
CA THR A 176 -5.50 4.05 19.52
C THR A 176 -6.42 3.00 18.91
N ASP A 177 -6.97 3.28 17.73
CA ASP A 177 -7.91 2.41 17.02
C ASP A 177 -7.21 1.40 16.09
N LEU A 178 -5.86 1.37 16.07
CA LEU A 178 -5.08 0.49 15.19
C LEU A 178 -5.26 -0.98 15.63
N ARG A 179 -5.83 -1.79 14.74
CA ARG A 179 -6.12 -3.21 14.96
C ARG A 179 -5.11 -4.13 14.27
N THR A 180 -4.63 -3.71 13.10
CA THR A 180 -3.74 -4.54 12.27
C THR A 180 -2.46 -3.80 11.94
N LEU A 181 -1.33 -4.44 12.21
CA LEU A 181 0.01 -4.02 11.85
C LEU A 181 0.88 -5.25 11.58
N ASP A 182 1.48 -5.34 10.39
CA ASP A 182 2.24 -6.54 9.99
C ASP A 182 3.65 -6.56 10.59
N LYS A 183 4.38 -5.44 10.50
CA LYS A 183 5.78 -5.31 10.88
C LYS A 183 5.97 -4.10 11.79
N PHE A 184 6.57 -4.30 12.96
CA PHE A 184 7.00 -3.21 13.84
C PHE A 184 8.51 -3.01 13.72
N ALA A 185 8.94 -1.98 13.00
CA ALA A 185 10.36 -1.67 12.82
C ALA A 185 10.91 -0.90 14.03
N VAL A 186 11.85 -1.50 14.78
CA VAL A 186 12.62 -0.85 15.85
C VAL A 186 14.02 -0.61 15.32
N GLY A 187 14.53 0.62 15.42
CA GLY A 187 15.86 0.97 14.92
C GLY A 187 16.93 0.12 15.61
N GLY A 188 17.50 -0.84 14.88
CA GLY A 188 18.66 -1.60 15.32
C GLY A 188 19.94 -0.86 14.94
N GLY A 189 20.77 -0.55 15.93
CA GLY A 189 22.18 -0.26 15.67
C GLY A 189 22.82 -1.43 14.93
N VAL A 190 23.65 -1.10 13.96
CA VAL A 190 24.37 -2.02 13.07
C VAL A 190 25.08 -3.10 13.89
N ASP A 191 24.83 -4.38 13.56
CA ASP A 191 25.88 -5.41 13.49
C ASP A 191 25.37 -6.61 12.69
N GLY A 192 26.24 -7.11 11.81
CA GLY A 192 25.92 -8.09 10.78
C GLY A 192 25.53 -9.46 11.33
N GLY A 193 24.62 -10.13 10.60
CA GLY A 193 24.36 -11.56 10.74
C GLY A 193 22.91 -11.91 11.03
N LYS A 194 22.24 -12.39 9.98
CA LYS A 194 20.98 -13.16 9.97
C LYS A 194 19.72 -12.36 10.35
N SER A 195 19.00 -11.92 9.32
CA SER A 195 17.58 -11.54 9.40
C SER A 195 16.72 -12.76 9.70
N SER A 196 16.57 -13.12 10.97
CA SER A 196 15.41 -13.87 11.44
C SER A 196 14.31 -12.86 11.74
N THR A 197 13.45 -12.59 10.76
CA THR A 197 12.19 -11.87 10.98
C THR A 197 11.30 -12.67 11.94
N PRO A 198 10.92 -12.13 13.12
CA PRO A 198 9.75 -12.61 13.82
C PRO A 198 8.57 -11.75 13.35
N SER A 199 8.01 -12.06 12.19
CA SER A 199 6.79 -11.42 11.64
C SER A 199 5.51 -11.80 12.43
N ARG A 200 5.59 -11.94 13.76
CA ARG A 200 4.48 -12.41 14.60
C ARG A 200 4.23 -11.61 15.88
N MET A 201 4.90 -10.48 16.10
CA MET A 201 4.84 -9.81 17.42
C MET A 201 3.78 -8.69 17.58
N TRP A 202 3.05 -8.29 16.55
CA TRP A 202 1.94 -7.34 16.75
C TRP A 202 0.57 -8.01 16.58
N ASN A 203 0.17 -8.77 17.60
CA ASN A 203 -1.23 -9.12 17.83
C ASN A 203 -1.71 -8.36 19.06
N ARG A 204 -2.22 -7.14 18.87
CA ARG A 204 -3.08 -6.53 19.88
C ARG A 204 -4.43 -7.23 19.76
N ARG A 205 -4.60 -8.35 20.49
CA ARG A 205 -5.93 -8.95 20.71
C ARG A 205 -6.81 -7.83 21.27
N ALA A 206 -7.84 -7.47 20.51
CA ALA A 206 -8.95 -6.71 21.03
C ALA A 206 -9.70 -7.64 21.99
N GLU A 207 -9.61 -7.36 23.29
CA GLU A 207 -10.61 -7.78 24.27
C GLU A 207 -11.83 -6.87 24.16
#